data_AF-A0A166T705-F1
#
_entry.id   AF-A0A166T705-F1
#
_cell.length_a   1.000
_cell.length_b   1.000
_cell.length_c   1.000
_cell.angle_alpha   90.00
_cell.angle_beta   90.00
_cell.angle_gamma   90.00
#
_symmetry.space_group_name_H-M   'P 1'
#
loop_
_entity.id
_entity.type
_entity.pdbx_description
1 polymer ?
#
loop_
_entity_poly.entity_id
_entity_poly.type
_entity_poly.pdbx_seq_one_letter_code
_entity_poly.pdbx_strand_id
1 'polypeptide(L)'
;MAEYKLNIRIDKNCVTKFKTSGHKICLAFGFDTTARPGSTKFNVIGYSSVCARNLMVTWKEDYAIAASSSAFASGVRFDVATTPQPISSGETWILPQDWSDGTSTPDPDVSDDDILFVNEASSASAVVYKTVNGVEAPVYVSHFGPLPPGKESLTPKLQAAVWFQMGAETGTMVDGHDTPIHVIDFTKESFHEVVYGPSGSWAVVE
;
A
#
# COMPACT_ATOMS: atom_id res chain seq x y z
N MET A 1 1.75 -9.29 -17.21
CA MET A 1 1.62 -8.16 -16.25
C MET A 1 2.72 -7.15 -16.51
N ALA A 2 2.38 -5.86 -16.47
CA ALA A 2 3.35 -4.78 -16.59
C ALA A 2 4.16 -4.64 -15.29
N GLU A 3 5.45 -4.32 -15.42
CA GLU A 3 6.30 -3.92 -14.31
C GLU A 3 6.37 -2.39 -14.29
N TYR A 4 6.19 -1.82 -13.12
CA TYR A 4 6.22 -0.38 -12.87
C TYR A 4 7.52 0.00 -12.15
N LYS A 5 7.97 1.23 -12.40
CA LYS A 5 9.28 1.73 -11.97
C LYS A 5 9.19 3.18 -11.53
N LEU A 6 9.73 3.48 -10.36
CA LEU A 6 9.87 4.84 -9.86
C LEU A 6 11.34 5.13 -9.54
N ASN A 7 11.92 6.05 -10.28
CA ASN A 7 13.21 6.63 -9.95
C ASN A 7 13.01 7.84 -9.01
N ILE A 8 13.63 7.81 -7.85
CA ILE A 8 13.54 8.87 -6.84
C ILE A 8 14.92 9.50 -6.70
N ARG A 9 14.99 10.80 -6.96
CA ARG A 9 16.20 11.61 -6.82
C ARG A 9 16.03 12.62 -5.71
N ILE A 10 17.00 12.71 -4.82
CA ILE A 10 16.92 13.60 -3.65
C ILE A 10 18.14 14.51 -3.65
N ASP A 11 17.92 15.81 -3.46
CA ASP A 11 18.99 16.79 -3.29
C ASP A 11 19.96 16.37 -2.17
N LYS A 12 21.25 16.61 -2.38
CA LYS A 12 22.30 16.13 -1.46
C LYS A 12 22.10 16.70 -0.04
N ASN A 13 21.66 17.95 0.08
CA ASN A 13 21.52 18.60 1.38
C ASN A 13 20.32 18.02 2.13
N CYS A 14 19.24 17.72 1.40
CA CYS A 14 18.08 17.02 1.93
C CYS A 14 18.44 15.60 2.39
N VAL A 15 19.23 14.84 1.63
CA VAL A 15 19.71 13.51 2.06
C VAL A 15 20.44 13.60 3.39
N THR A 16 21.38 14.53 3.53
CA THR A 16 22.12 14.72 4.80
C THR A 16 21.15 15.05 5.94
N LYS A 17 20.23 15.99 5.73
CA LYS A 17 19.23 16.41 6.73
C LYS A 17 18.37 15.22 7.19
N PHE A 18 17.82 14.45 6.26
CA PHE A 18 16.92 13.34 6.58
C PHE A 18 17.65 12.17 7.24
N LYS A 19 18.87 11.85 6.82
CA LYS A 19 19.70 10.85 7.51
C LYS A 19 19.97 11.24 8.96
N THR A 20 20.38 12.48 9.21
CA THR A 20 20.70 12.96 10.56
C THR A 20 19.48 12.98 11.47
N SER A 21 18.30 13.29 10.92
CA SER A 21 17.04 13.31 11.68
C SER A 21 16.34 11.95 11.77
N GLY A 22 16.92 10.89 11.19
CA GLY A 22 16.33 9.54 11.23
C GLY A 22 15.12 9.35 10.33
N HIS A 23 14.88 10.24 9.37
CA HIS A 23 13.84 10.06 8.37
C HIS A 23 14.24 9.02 7.33
N LYS A 24 13.25 8.22 6.92
CA LYS A 24 13.33 7.28 5.81
C LYS A 24 12.42 7.74 4.68
N ILE A 25 12.79 7.39 3.45
CA ILE A 25 11.87 7.50 2.31
C ILE A 25 10.83 6.39 2.45
N CYS A 26 9.58 6.72 2.17
CA CYS A 26 8.45 5.81 2.20
C CYS A 26 7.74 5.81 0.84
N LEU A 27 7.18 4.66 0.49
CA LEU A 27 6.29 4.45 -0.63
C LEU A 27 5.04 3.72 -0.13
N ALA A 28 3.87 4.19 -0.55
CA ALA A 28 2.59 3.50 -0.37
C ALA A 28 1.82 3.45 -1.69
N PHE A 29 0.83 2.58 -1.76
CA PHE A 29 0.02 2.36 -2.96
C PHE A 29 -1.43 2.71 -2.70
N GLY A 30 -2.11 3.23 -3.72
CA GLY A 30 -3.47 3.74 -3.59
C GLY A 30 -4.51 2.62 -3.63
N PHE A 31 -5.45 2.65 -2.68
CA PHE A 31 -6.64 1.80 -2.70
C PHE A 31 -7.90 2.63 -2.41
N ASP A 32 -8.94 2.47 -3.22
CA ASP A 32 -10.29 2.91 -2.83
C ASP A 32 -11.01 1.77 -2.10
N THR A 33 -11.96 2.11 -1.23
CA THR A 33 -12.76 1.14 -0.49
C THR A 33 -14.22 1.58 -0.40
N THR A 34 -15.14 0.62 -0.46
CA THR A 34 -16.57 0.86 -0.23
C THR A 34 -16.93 1.09 1.24
N ALA A 35 -16.04 0.74 2.19
CA ALA A 35 -16.24 1.02 3.61
C ALA A 35 -16.40 2.53 3.90
N ARG A 36 -15.74 3.39 3.09
CA ARG A 36 -16.05 4.82 3.02
C ARG A 36 -15.62 5.43 1.68
N PRO A 37 -16.54 5.59 0.72
CA PRO A 37 -16.22 6.11 -0.60
C PRO A 37 -15.78 7.57 -0.57
N GLY A 38 -14.92 7.98 -1.52
CA GLY A 38 -14.58 9.37 -1.77
C GLY A 38 -13.13 9.80 -1.54
N SER A 39 -12.24 8.90 -1.13
CA SER A 39 -10.78 9.19 -1.11
C SER A 39 -9.93 7.92 -1.19
N THR A 40 -8.95 7.93 -2.08
CA THR A 40 -7.90 6.90 -2.16
C THR A 40 -7.05 6.89 -0.90
N LYS A 41 -6.75 5.68 -0.40
CA LYS A 41 -5.98 5.45 0.81
C LYS A 41 -4.56 5.00 0.47
N PHE A 42 -3.60 5.56 1.19
CA PHE A 42 -2.18 5.20 1.16
C PHE A 42 -1.76 4.80 2.58
N ASN A 43 -2.44 3.80 3.15
CA ASN A 43 -2.47 3.61 4.60
C ASN A 43 -1.50 2.55 5.14
N VAL A 44 -0.66 1.97 4.28
CA VAL A 44 0.43 1.07 4.68
C VAL A 44 1.69 1.44 3.90
N ILE A 45 2.82 1.52 4.58
CA ILE A 45 4.13 1.72 3.95
C ILE A 45 4.53 0.43 3.24
N GLY A 46 4.36 0.37 1.91
CA GLY A 46 4.74 -0.77 1.08
C GLY A 46 6.24 -0.88 0.81
N TYR A 47 6.99 0.21 0.95
CA TYR A 47 8.45 0.20 0.92
C TYR A 47 9.02 1.34 1.76
N SER A 48 10.09 1.04 2.51
CA SER A 48 10.86 2.04 3.24
C SER A 48 12.35 1.83 3.03
N SER A 49 13.12 2.91 3.02
CA SER A 49 14.58 2.84 2.91
C SER A 49 15.26 4.03 3.57
N VAL A 50 16.54 3.86 3.89
CA VAL A 50 17.38 5.00 4.27
C VAL A 50 17.44 5.99 3.11
N CYS A 51 17.40 7.28 3.41
CA CYS A 51 17.43 8.31 2.38
C CYS A 51 18.73 8.21 1.56
N ALA A 52 18.65 7.97 0.26
CA ALA A 52 19.77 7.95 -0.65
C ALA A 52 19.51 8.89 -1.83
N ARG A 53 20.58 9.34 -2.49
CA ARG A 53 20.43 10.33 -3.58
C ARG A 53 19.66 9.82 -4.77
N ASN A 54 19.82 8.55 -5.11
CA ASN A 54 19.11 7.88 -6.18
C ASN A 54 18.58 6.56 -5.64
N LEU A 55 17.30 6.32 -5.85
CA LEU A 55 16.62 5.10 -5.45
C LEU A 55 15.74 4.68 -6.62
N MET A 56 15.78 3.40 -6.96
CA MET A 56 14.85 2.80 -7.90
C MET A 56 13.95 1.87 -7.10
N VAL A 57 12.64 2.02 -7.26
CA VAL A 57 11.66 1.07 -6.74
C VAL A 57 10.89 0.47 -7.90
N THR A 58 10.75 -0.84 -7.91
CA THR A 58 9.97 -1.56 -8.91
C THR A 58 8.84 -2.36 -8.26
N TRP A 59 7.75 -2.55 -8.96
CA TRP A 59 6.64 -3.40 -8.51
C TRP A 59 5.83 -3.94 -9.68
N LYS A 60 4.94 -4.90 -9.39
CA LYS A 60 3.95 -5.42 -10.32
C LYS A 60 2.57 -5.35 -9.67
N GLU A 61 1.51 -5.27 -10.46
CA GLU A 61 0.13 -5.42 -9.95
C GLU A 61 -0.22 -6.91 -9.80
N ASP A 62 0.64 -7.66 -9.09
CA ASP A 62 0.33 -8.98 -8.56
C ASP A 62 -0.03 -8.85 -7.08
N TYR A 63 -1.21 -9.33 -6.71
CA TYR A 63 -1.70 -9.18 -5.34
C TYR A 63 -1.80 -10.51 -4.61
N ALA A 64 -1.65 -10.43 -3.30
CA ALA A 64 -2.10 -11.45 -2.38
C ALA A 64 -2.96 -10.79 -1.29
N ILE A 65 -3.84 -11.57 -0.68
CA ILE A 65 -4.74 -11.12 0.37
C ILE A 65 -4.65 -12.03 1.59
N ALA A 66 -4.76 -11.44 2.76
CA ALA A 66 -4.88 -12.13 4.04
C ALA A 66 -5.88 -11.38 4.93
N ALA A 67 -6.16 -11.95 6.11
CA ALA A 67 -6.91 -11.28 7.15
C ALA A 67 -6.04 -10.96 8.36
N SER A 68 -6.44 -9.91 9.07
CA SER A 68 -5.89 -9.51 10.36
C SER A 68 -7.02 -9.20 11.33
N SER A 69 -6.82 -9.52 12.61
CA SER A 69 -7.68 -9.05 13.71
C SER A 69 -7.23 -7.70 14.28
N SER A 70 -6.13 -7.14 13.76
CA SER A 70 -5.58 -5.88 14.26
C SER A 70 -6.46 -4.71 13.87
N ALA A 71 -6.69 -3.82 14.84
CA ALA A 71 -7.27 -2.51 14.56
C ALA A 71 -6.26 -1.62 13.84
N PHE A 72 -6.77 -0.81 12.92
CA PHE A 72 -5.95 0.20 12.29
C PHE A 72 -5.41 1.18 13.34
N ALA A 73 -4.09 1.32 13.38
CA ALA A 73 -3.40 2.23 14.30
C ALA A 73 -2.15 2.80 13.63
N SER A 74 -2.13 4.11 13.37
CA SER A 74 -1.00 4.78 12.73
C SER A 74 0.30 4.58 13.53
N GLY A 75 1.39 4.28 12.84
CA GLY A 75 2.72 4.04 13.42
C GLY A 75 2.94 2.61 13.93
N VAL A 76 1.97 1.70 13.77
CA VAL A 76 2.06 0.31 14.24
C VAL A 76 1.98 -0.66 13.06
N ARG A 77 2.68 -1.79 13.17
CA ARG A 77 2.53 -2.92 12.24
C ARG A 77 1.41 -3.82 12.73
N PHE A 78 0.56 -4.31 11.84
CA PHE A 78 -0.50 -5.24 12.19
C PHE A 78 0.03 -6.67 12.26
N ASP A 79 -0.65 -7.50 13.07
CA ASP A 79 -0.43 -8.94 13.11
C ASP A 79 -1.38 -9.63 12.13
N VAL A 80 -0.83 -10.42 11.22
CA VAL A 80 -1.59 -11.16 10.22
C VAL A 80 -2.06 -12.47 10.83
N ALA A 81 -3.33 -12.80 10.64
CA ALA A 81 -3.95 -13.99 11.23
C ALA A 81 -4.04 -15.17 10.25
N THR A 82 -4.00 -14.91 8.94
CA THR A 82 -4.04 -15.95 7.89
C THR A 82 -2.81 -15.88 6.99
N THR A 83 -2.55 -16.95 6.25
CA THR A 83 -1.49 -16.95 5.23
C THR A 83 -1.92 -16.10 4.03
N PRO A 84 -1.07 -15.19 3.51
CA PRO A 84 -1.35 -14.51 2.25
C PRO A 84 -1.60 -15.49 1.11
N GLN A 85 -2.72 -15.34 0.40
CA GLN A 85 -3.07 -16.13 -0.78
C GLN A 85 -3.16 -15.23 -2.01
N PRO A 86 -2.75 -15.70 -3.20
CA PRO A 86 -2.88 -14.92 -4.43
C PRO A 86 -4.31 -14.45 -4.67
N ILE A 87 -4.47 -13.23 -5.17
CA ILE A 87 -5.75 -12.69 -5.63
C ILE A 87 -5.56 -11.75 -6.83
N SER A 88 -6.55 -11.74 -7.70
CA SER A 88 -6.66 -10.81 -8.83
C SER A 88 -7.90 -9.93 -8.70
N SER A 89 -7.92 -8.80 -9.40
CA SER A 89 -9.17 -8.05 -9.58
C SER A 89 -10.21 -8.90 -10.31
N GLY A 90 -11.50 -8.72 -9.98
CA GLY A 90 -12.61 -9.58 -10.40
C GLY A 90 -12.77 -10.85 -9.54
N GLU A 91 -11.96 -11.02 -8.49
CA GLU A 91 -12.06 -12.16 -7.57
C GLU A 91 -12.60 -11.77 -6.19
N THR A 92 -13.22 -12.76 -5.56
CA THR A 92 -13.70 -12.72 -4.18
C THR A 92 -12.82 -13.60 -3.30
N TRP A 93 -12.39 -13.07 -2.15
CA TRP A 93 -11.76 -13.84 -1.07
C TRP A 93 -12.65 -13.86 0.15
N ILE A 94 -12.95 -15.07 0.63
CA ILE A 94 -13.84 -15.28 1.77
C ILE A 94 -13.01 -15.72 2.97
N LEU A 95 -13.01 -14.93 4.04
CA LEU A 95 -12.49 -15.31 5.35
C LEU A 95 -13.57 -16.12 6.10
N PRO A 96 -13.35 -17.41 6.36
CA PRO A 96 -14.31 -18.24 7.08
C PRO A 96 -14.38 -17.87 8.57
N GLN A 97 -15.49 -18.25 9.22
CA GLN A 97 -15.75 -17.96 10.65
C GLN A 97 -14.68 -18.47 11.61
N ASP A 98 -14.00 -19.55 11.26
CA ASP A 98 -12.99 -20.21 12.09
C ASP A 98 -11.57 -19.65 11.91
N TRP A 99 -11.42 -18.59 11.10
CA TRP A 99 -10.12 -17.98 10.74
C TRP A 99 -9.15 -18.94 10.03
N SER A 100 -9.66 -20.00 9.41
CA SER A 100 -8.87 -20.76 8.45
C SER A 100 -8.50 -19.90 7.23
N ASP A 101 -7.46 -20.32 6.49
CA ASP A 101 -7.04 -19.61 5.29
C ASP A 101 -8.20 -19.57 4.27
N GLY A 102 -8.60 -18.35 3.90
CA GLY A 102 -9.62 -18.14 2.89
C GLY A 102 -9.16 -18.52 1.48
N THR A 103 -10.12 -18.63 0.56
CA THR A 103 -9.86 -18.97 -0.85
C THR A 103 -10.34 -17.86 -1.77
N SER A 104 -9.52 -17.55 -2.79
CA SER A 104 -9.86 -16.63 -3.87
C SER A 104 -10.61 -17.37 -4.98
N THR A 105 -11.70 -16.81 -5.48
CA THR A 105 -12.46 -17.35 -6.62
C THR A 105 -12.91 -16.23 -7.55
N PRO A 106 -12.85 -16.40 -8.88
CA PRO A 106 -13.48 -15.47 -9.82
C PRO A 106 -14.96 -15.29 -9.51
N ASP A 107 -15.42 -14.05 -9.50
CA ASP A 107 -16.78 -13.70 -9.13
C ASP A 107 -17.39 -12.78 -10.20
N PRO A 108 -18.39 -13.25 -10.98
CA PRO A 108 -18.97 -12.47 -12.07
C PRO A 108 -19.77 -11.25 -11.58
N ASP A 109 -20.07 -11.15 -10.28
CA ASP A 109 -20.78 -10.02 -9.69
C ASP A 109 -19.81 -8.94 -9.15
N VAL A 110 -18.50 -9.17 -9.22
CA VAL A 110 -17.44 -8.22 -8.82
C VAL A 110 -16.91 -7.51 -10.06
N SER A 111 -16.65 -6.20 -9.94
CA SER A 111 -16.02 -5.43 -11.01
C SER A 111 -14.65 -5.99 -11.36
N ASP A 112 -14.27 -5.98 -12.64
CA ASP A 112 -12.93 -6.39 -13.11
C ASP A 112 -11.79 -5.53 -12.51
N ASP A 113 -12.12 -4.40 -11.88
CA ASP A 113 -11.18 -3.51 -11.19
C ASP A 113 -11.09 -3.77 -9.67
N ASP A 114 -12.02 -4.53 -9.09
CA ASP A 114 -12.17 -4.68 -7.64
C ASP A 114 -11.69 -6.05 -7.14
N ILE A 115 -11.16 -6.06 -5.92
CA ILE A 115 -11.00 -7.27 -5.10
C ILE A 115 -12.10 -7.24 -4.05
N LEU A 116 -12.90 -8.30 -3.96
CA LEU A 116 -13.95 -8.40 -2.94
C LEU A 116 -13.47 -9.19 -1.73
N PHE A 117 -13.38 -8.52 -0.58
CA PHE A 117 -13.19 -9.18 0.71
C PHE A 117 -14.54 -9.51 1.34
N VAL A 118 -14.79 -10.79 1.61
CA VAL A 118 -15.96 -11.24 2.38
C VAL A 118 -15.48 -11.71 3.75
N ASN A 119 -15.92 -10.99 4.78
CA ASN A 119 -15.67 -11.36 6.16
C ASN A 119 -16.87 -12.16 6.69
N GLU A 120 -16.75 -13.49 6.78
CA GLU A 120 -17.73 -14.30 7.52
C GLU A 120 -17.39 -14.41 9.00
N ALA A 121 -16.13 -14.15 9.37
CA ALA A 121 -15.69 -14.04 10.75
C ALA A 121 -16.18 -12.77 11.44
N SER A 122 -16.03 -12.73 12.76
CA SER A 122 -16.22 -11.50 13.52
C SER A 122 -14.94 -10.67 13.54
N SER A 123 -15.05 -9.36 13.27
CA SER A 123 -13.97 -8.40 13.51
C SER A 123 -12.68 -8.72 12.76
N ALA A 124 -12.71 -8.61 11.43
CA ALA A 124 -11.53 -8.80 10.58
C ALA A 124 -11.26 -7.59 9.66
N SER A 125 -9.99 -7.37 9.39
CA SER A 125 -9.47 -6.44 8.39
C SER A 125 -8.88 -7.24 7.24
N ALA A 126 -9.19 -6.86 6.00
CA ALA A 126 -8.45 -7.33 4.84
C ALA A 126 -7.04 -6.72 4.88
N VAL A 127 -6.04 -7.49 4.44
CA VAL A 127 -4.68 -7.03 4.21
C VAL A 127 -4.31 -7.41 2.79
N VAL A 128 -3.92 -6.42 1.97
CA VAL A 128 -3.46 -6.67 0.60
C VAL A 128 -1.95 -6.51 0.53
N TYR A 129 -1.32 -7.41 -0.21
CA TYR A 129 0.11 -7.49 -0.45
C TYR A 129 0.41 -7.29 -1.92
N LYS A 130 1.66 -6.91 -2.18
CA LYS A 130 2.20 -6.68 -3.52
C LYS A 130 3.68 -7.03 -3.56
N THR A 131 4.20 -7.44 -4.70
CA THR A 131 5.65 -7.59 -4.87
C THR A 131 6.31 -6.23 -5.14
N VAL A 132 7.14 -5.77 -4.21
CA VAL A 132 7.91 -4.52 -4.32
C VAL A 132 9.40 -4.84 -4.23
N ASN A 133 10.17 -4.44 -5.23
CA ASN A 133 11.60 -4.80 -5.39
C ASN A 133 11.86 -6.31 -5.29
N GLY A 134 10.93 -7.14 -5.77
CA GLY A 134 11.03 -8.60 -5.73
C GLY A 134 10.72 -9.22 -4.37
N VAL A 135 10.25 -8.43 -3.39
CA VAL A 135 9.84 -8.91 -2.06
C VAL A 135 8.37 -8.60 -1.86
N GLU A 136 7.61 -9.59 -1.37
CA GLU A 136 6.21 -9.37 -1.00
C GLU A 136 6.14 -8.44 0.22
N ALA A 137 5.33 -7.39 0.12
CA ALA A 137 5.11 -6.42 1.17
C ALA A 137 3.62 -6.12 1.28
N PRO A 138 3.09 -5.92 2.50
CA PRO A 138 1.75 -5.39 2.66
C PRO A 138 1.68 -3.95 2.15
N VAL A 139 0.61 -3.63 1.44
CA VAL A 139 0.40 -2.33 0.80
C VAL A 139 -0.94 -1.69 1.18
N TYR A 140 -1.82 -2.44 1.84
CA TYR A 140 -3.10 -1.96 2.34
C TYR A 140 -3.58 -2.81 3.52
N VAL A 141 -4.34 -2.18 4.40
CA VAL A 141 -5.18 -2.84 5.40
C VAL A 141 -6.54 -2.15 5.44
N SER A 142 -7.64 -2.84 5.75
CA SER A 142 -8.95 -2.20 5.94
C SER A 142 -8.82 -1.05 6.93
N HIS A 143 -8.88 0.19 6.43
CA HIS A 143 -8.52 1.38 7.20
C HIS A 143 -9.47 1.61 8.41
N PHE A 144 -10.69 1.12 8.33
CA PHE A 144 -11.69 1.19 9.40
C PHE A 144 -11.89 -0.16 10.10
N GLY A 145 -10.99 -1.10 9.85
CA GLY A 145 -11.04 -2.42 10.43
C GLY A 145 -10.54 -2.47 11.89
N PRO A 146 -10.85 -3.54 12.63
CA PRO A 146 -11.57 -4.73 12.15
C PRO A 146 -13.06 -4.46 11.86
N LEU A 147 -13.54 -4.99 10.74
CA LEU A 147 -14.92 -4.84 10.26
C LEU A 147 -15.83 -5.94 10.82
N PRO A 148 -17.13 -5.68 11.04
CA PRO A 148 -18.10 -6.75 11.31
C PRO A 148 -18.24 -7.70 10.10
N PRO A 149 -18.96 -8.82 10.25
CA PRO A 149 -19.28 -9.68 9.11
C PRO A 149 -19.94 -8.89 7.99
N GLY A 150 -19.52 -9.14 6.75
CA GLY A 150 -19.96 -8.37 5.60
C GLY A 150 -18.98 -8.40 4.45
N LYS A 151 -19.06 -7.38 3.60
CA LYS A 151 -18.27 -7.26 2.37
C LYS A 151 -17.56 -5.93 2.33
N GLU A 152 -16.32 -5.92 1.87
CA GLU A 152 -15.56 -4.73 1.53
C GLU A 152 -14.98 -4.90 0.13
N SER A 153 -15.32 -3.99 -0.78
CA SER A 153 -14.69 -3.93 -2.10
C SER A 153 -13.45 -3.05 -2.01
N LEU A 154 -12.34 -3.55 -2.51
CA LEU A 154 -11.05 -2.88 -2.55
C LEU A 154 -10.68 -2.65 -4.01
N THR A 155 -10.52 -1.39 -4.41
CA THR A 155 -10.11 -1.06 -5.79
C THR A 155 -8.66 -0.60 -5.78
N PRO A 156 -7.69 -1.44 -6.18
CA PRO A 156 -6.32 -1.00 -6.36
C PRO A 156 -6.26 0.15 -7.38
N LYS A 157 -5.44 1.17 -7.09
CA LYS A 157 -5.18 2.26 -8.03
C LYS A 157 -3.76 2.16 -8.55
N LEU A 158 -3.58 2.50 -9.82
CA LEU A 158 -2.28 2.72 -10.44
C LEU A 158 -1.67 4.04 -9.95
N GLN A 159 -1.51 4.17 -8.63
CA GLN A 159 -0.96 5.33 -7.97
C GLN A 159 0.01 4.90 -6.88
N ALA A 160 1.11 5.65 -6.76
CA ALA A 160 2.05 5.50 -5.67
C ALA A 160 2.27 6.86 -5.00
N ALA A 161 2.39 6.85 -3.67
CA ALA A 161 2.67 8.05 -2.88
C ALA A 161 4.07 7.95 -2.27
N VAL A 162 4.85 9.03 -2.35
CA VAL A 162 6.18 9.14 -1.74
C VAL A 162 6.24 10.27 -0.71
N TRP A 163 6.94 10.03 0.39
CA TRP A 163 7.21 11.02 1.43
C TRP A 163 8.37 10.59 2.33
N PHE A 164 8.78 11.47 3.26
CA PHE A 164 9.72 11.16 4.32
C PHE A 164 9.01 11.00 5.66
N GLN A 165 9.39 9.97 6.41
CA GLN A 165 8.81 9.65 7.72
C GLN A 165 9.90 9.20 8.70
N MET A 166 9.86 9.68 9.93
CA MET A 166 10.70 9.20 11.02
C MET A 166 10.26 7.81 11.46
N GLY A 167 11.24 6.94 11.75
CA GLY A 167 10.96 5.61 12.30
C GLY A 167 10.18 4.66 11.38
N ALA A 168 9.99 5.03 10.11
CA ALA A 168 9.21 4.22 9.17
C ALA A 168 9.80 2.81 8.96
N GLU A 169 8.91 1.84 8.85
CA GLU A 169 9.22 0.47 8.44
C GLU A 169 8.18 -0.01 7.44
N THR A 170 8.61 -0.88 6.53
CA THR A 170 7.70 -1.57 5.61
C THR A 170 6.66 -2.36 6.40
N GLY A 171 5.39 -2.20 6.02
CA GLY A 171 4.22 -2.76 6.70
C GLY A 171 3.69 -1.97 7.89
N THR A 172 4.23 -0.79 8.15
CA THR A 172 3.67 0.11 9.15
C THR A 172 2.42 0.79 8.61
N MET A 173 1.35 0.80 9.41
CA MET A 173 0.12 1.54 9.12
C MET A 173 0.36 3.05 9.25
N VAL A 174 -0.27 3.85 8.40
CA VAL A 174 -0.06 5.30 8.36
C VAL A 174 -1.35 6.05 8.08
N ASP A 175 -1.59 7.11 8.87
CA ASP A 175 -2.72 8.06 8.70
C ASP A 175 -2.28 9.53 8.72
N GLY A 176 -0.97 9.76 8.88
CA GLY A 176 -0.35 11.08 8.92
C GLY A 176 1.09 11.00 8.45
N HIS A 177 1.61 12.12 7.96
CA HIS A 177 2.91 12.15 7.30
C HIS A 177 3.77 13.29 7.85
N ASP A 178 5.04 13.02 8.15
CA ASP A 178 5.97 14.06 8.66
C ASP A 178 6.32 15.10 7.59
N THR A 179 6.19 14.71 6.32
CA THR A 179 6.34 15.61 5.17
C THR A 179 5.16 15.45 4.21
N PRO A 180 4.84 16.48 3.40
CA PRO A 180 3.81 16.35 2.38
C PRO A 180 4.04 15.16 1.47
N ILE A 181 2.99 14.36 1.26
CA ILE A 181 3.01 13.27 0.30
C ILE A 181 2.98 13.82 -1.13
N HIS A 182 3.66 13.13 -2.03
CA HIS A 182 3.55 13.35 -3.46
C HIS A 182 2.97 12.09 -4.10
N VAL A 183 1.80 12.22 -4.72
CA VAL A 183 1.10 11.13 -5.39
C VAL A 183 1.46 11.18 -6.88
N ILE A 184 1.87 10.04 -7.42
CA ILE A 184 2.22 9.82 -8.81
C ILE A 184 1.20 8.88 -9.44
N ASP A 185 0.70 9.22 -10.63
CA ASP A 185 -0.28 8.45 -11.39
C ASP A 185 0.40 7.67 -12.53
N PHE A 186 0.30 6.34 -12.49
CA PHE A 186 0.89 5.39 -13.43
C PHE A 186 -0.12 4.85 -14.46
N THR A 187 -1.29 5.47 -14.62
CA THR A 187 -2.32 5.02 -15.57
C THR A 187 -1.87 5.08 -17.03
N LYS A 188 -0.99 6.03 -17.37
CA LYS A 188 -0.50 6.25 -18.74
C LYS A 188 0.91 5.72 -18.97
N GLU A 189 1.71 5.65 -17.92
CA GLU A 189 3.14 5.35 -18.00
C GLU A 189 3.52 4.39 -16.89
N SER A 190 4.38 3.42 -17.20
CA SER A 190 4.90 2.46 -16.21
C SER A 190 6.22 2.92 -15.58
N PHE A 191 6.75 4.07 -15.97
CA PHE A 191 7.99 4.62 -15.44
C PHE A 191 7.81 6.11 -15.13
N HIS A 192 8.22 6.51 -13.94
CA HIS A 192 8.36 7.93 -13.58
C HIS A 192 9.70 8.19 -12.92
N GLU A 193 10.20 9.42 -13.11
CA GLU A 193 11.26 9.99 -12.30
C GLU A 193 10.70 11.16 -11.48
N VAL A 194 10.99 11.17 -10.17
CA VAL A 194 10.63 12.25 -9.26
C VAL A 194 11.86 12.78 -8.55
N VAL A 195 11.87 14.10 -8.34
CA VAL A 195 12.95 14.81 -7.67
C VAL A 195 12.41 15.51 -6.43
N TYR A 196 13.10 15.33 -5.30
CA TYR A 196 12.95 16.18 -4.12
C TYR A 196 14.03 17.25 -4.14
N GLY A 197 13.63 18.48 -4.50
CA GLY A 197 14.52 19.60 -4.72
C GLY A 197 14.99 20.30 -3.44
N PRO A 198 15.97 21.21 -3.54
CA PRO A 198 16.52 21.96 -2.40
C PRO A 198 15.48 22.89 -1.73
N SER A 199 14.40 23.22 -2.42
CA SER A 199 13.24 23.96 -1.90
C SER A 199 12.39 23.14 -0.92
N GLY A 200 12.65 21.84 -0.79
CA GLY A 200 11.85 20.95 0.05
C GLY A 200 10.54 20.51 -0.60
N SER A 201 10.50 20.41 -1.93
CA SER A 201 9.31 20.04 -2.70
C SER A 201 9.59 18.93 -3.70
N TRP A 202 8.59 18.10 -3.93
CA TRP A 202 8.58 17.08 -4.98
C TRP A 202 8.25 17.69 -6.34
N ALA A 203 8.86 17.15 -7.39
CA ALA A 203 8.52 17.44 -8.78
C ALA A 203 8.69 16.17 -9.63
N VAL A 204 7.80 15.98 -10.61
CA VAL A 204 7.98 14.97 -11.66
C VAL A 204 8.98 15.51 -12.67
N VAL A 205 9.88 14.65 -13.14
CA VAL A 205 10.77 14.95 -14.27
C VAL A 205 10.09 14.46 -15.53
N GLU A 206 9.78 15.40 -16.43
CA GLU A 206 9.29 15.11 -17.79
C GLU A 206 10.37 14.49 -18.68
#